data_AF-A0A0R3SU26-F1
#
_entry.id   AF-A0A0R3SU26-F1
#
_cell.length_a   1.000
_cell.length_b   1.000
_cell.length_c   1.000
_cell.angle_alpha   90.00
_cell.angle_beta   90.00
_cell.angle_gamma   90.00
#
_symmetry.space_group_name_H-M   'P 1'
#
loop_
_entity.id
_entity.type
_entity.pdbx_description
1 polymer ?
#
loop_
_entity_poly.entity_id
_entity_poly.type
_entity_poly.pdbx_seq_one_letter_code
_entity_poly.pdbx_strand_id
1 'polypeptide(L)'
;MPQATIMPDIATPLVCGFAVYIGLWIIGATSGGHMNPVVTMAAAITRRIPLFYVPVYLVAQLCGSLVSMVIASRLNTSLSKLPNTYGLTLPSTDTSAGTAIGMEIAITMILILTWLASLDEIRDIEWRMQTSNNFPISMLFAIAFGAAVGGPVSGASMNPWRSLSAAIIQNHYDYVWVRISSNAE
;
A
#
# COMPACT_ATOMS: atom_id res chain seq x y z
N MET A 1 17.10 23.88 -11.27
CA MET A 1 16.32 23.01 -10.38
C MET A 1 14.87 23.45 -10.51
N PRO A 2 13.93 22.65 -11.02
CA PRO A 2 12.54 23.08 -11.04
C PRO A 2 12.06 23.06 -9.59
N GLN A 3 11.60 24.21 -9.12
CA GLN A 3 11.02 24.40 -7.79
C GLN A 3 9.89 23.38 -7.57
N ALA A 4 10.00 22.63 -6.48
CA ALA A 4 8.93 21.75 -6.01
C ALA A 4 7.67 22.59 -5.83
N THR A 5 6.69 22.36 -6.71
CA THR A 5 5.36 22.95 -6.59
C THR A 5 4.76 22.39 -5.30
N ILE A 6 4.36 23.27 -4.38
CA ILE A 6 3.87 22.93 -3.02
C ILE A 6 2.47 22.27 -3.07
N MET A 7 1.89 22.05 -4.26
CA MET A 7 0.73 21.17 -4.41
C MET A 7 1.19 19.71 -4.43
N PRO A 8 0.67 18.84 -3.56
CA PRO A 8 0.86 17.41 -3.75
C PRO A 8 0.32 17.05 -5.13
N ASP A 9 1.13 16.37 -5.93
CA ASP A 9 0.71 15.81 -7.20
C ASP A 9 -0.52 14.94 -6.95
N ILE A 10 -1.72 15.43 -7.29
CA ILE A 10 -2.99 14.71 -7.07
C ILE A 10 -3.07 13.46 -7.94
N ALA A 11 -2.28 13.40 -9.03
CA ALA A 11 -2.28 12.24 -9.91
C ALA A 11 -1.74 11.01 -9.18
N THR A 12 -0.65 11.14 -8.41
CA THR A 12 -0.05 10.00 -7.69
C THR A 12 -1.04 9.31 -6.73
N PRO A 13 -1.70 10.02 -5.79
CA PRO A 13 -2.69 9.41 -4.90
C PRO A 13 -3.88 8.79 -5.64
N LEU A 14 -4.41 9.47 -6.67
CA LEU A 14 -5.51 8.95 -7.47
C LEU A 14 -5.10 7.67 -8.19
N VAL A 15 -3.93 7.64 -8.84
CA VAL A 15 -3.41 6.46 -9.53
C VAL A 15 -3.24 5.29 -8.56
N CYS A 16 -2.72 5.52 -7.35
CA CYS A 16 -2.64 4.49 -6.31
C CYS A 16 -4.03 3.95 -5.94
N GLY A 17 -5.00 4.83 -5.70
CA GLY A 17 -6.38 4.43 -5.38
C GLY A 17 -7.03 3.63 -6.51
N PHE A 18 -6.93 4.10 -7.76
CA PHE A 18 -7.48 3.42 -8.93
C PHE A 18 -6.81 2.07 -9.19
N ALA A 19 -5.50 1.95 -8.98
CA ALA A 19 -4.79 0.68 -9.13
C ALA A 19 -5.33 -0.38 -8.15
N VAL A 20 -5.57 0.01 -6.88
CA VAL A 20 -6.18 -0.89 -5.89
C VAL A 20 -7.63 -1.19 -6.23
N TYR A 21 -8.42 -0.19 -6.65
CA TYR A 21 -9.79 -0.40 -7.11
C TYR A 21 -9.87 -1.47 -8.21
N ILE A 22 -9.08 -1.32 -9.27
CA ILE A 22 -9.08 -2.23 -10.41
C ILE A 22 -8.63 -3.62 -9.95
N GLY A 23 -7.58 -3.71 -9.13
CA GLY A 23 -7.14 -4.98 -8.56
C GLY A 23 -8.23 -5.68 -7.77
N LEU A 24 -8.89 -4.97 -6.85
CA LEU A 24 -10.00 -5.50 -6.07
C LEU A 24 -11.18 -5.91 -6.95
N TRP A 25 -11.47 -5.15 -8.01
CA TRP A 25 -12.54 -5.49 -8.94
C TRP A 25 -12.25 -6.79 -9.70
N ILE A 26 -10.99 -7.05 -10.06
CA ILE A 26 -10.57 -8.25 -10.78
C ILE A 26 -10.50 -9.48 -9.86
N ILE A 27 -9.85 -9.38 -8.69
CA ILE A 27 -9.51 -10.56 -7.86
C ILE A 27 -10.26 -10.62 -6.52
N GLY A 28 -11.05 -9.60 -6.18
CA GLY A 28 -11.74 -9.49 -4.90
C GLY A 28 -12.74 -10.62 -4.65
N ALA A 29 -13.57 -10.94 -5.64
CA ALA A 29 -14.57 -12.01 -5.53
C ALA A 29 -13.94 -13.41 -5.34
N THR A 30 -12.74 -13.63 -5.88
CA THR A 30 -12.06 -14.94 -5.85
C THR A 30 -11.22 -15.12 -4.59
N SER A 31 -10.51 -14.07 -4.16
CA SER A 31 -9.45 -14.16 -3.15
C SER A 31 -9.65 -13.25 -1.95
N GLY A 32 -10.74 -12.49 -1.86
CA GLY A 32 -10.82 -11.42 -0.86
C GLY A 32 -9.97 -10.20 -1.20
N GLY A 33 -9.14 -10.26 -2.26
CA GLY A 33 -8.38 -9.12 -2.77
C GLY A 33 -7.44 -8.48 -1.76
N HIS A 34 -6.87 -9.24 -0.81
CA HIS A 34 -6.10 -8.64 0.30
C HIS A 34 -4.97 -7.73 -0.19
N MET A 35 -4.21 -8.16 -1.20
CA MET A 35 -3.14 -7.41 -1.90
C MET A 35 -2.09 -6.73 -0.99
N ASN A 36 -2.12 -7.03 0.30
CA ASN A 36 -1.42 -6.34 1.36
C ASN A 36 -1.26 -7.30 2.54
N PRO A 37 -0.04 -7.49 3.06
CA PRO A 37 0.19 -8.37 4.20
C PRO A 37 -0.52 -7.87 5.45
N VAL A 38 -0.67 -6.56 5.67
CA VAL A 38 -1.40 -6.03 6.84
C VAL A 38 -2.88 -6.41 6.78
N VAL A 39 -3.50 -6.34 5.60
CA VAL A 39 -4.89 -6.78 5.39
C VAL A 39 -5.02 -8.28 5.63
N THR A 40 -4.04 -9.06 5.19
CA THR A 40 -4.00 -10.51 5.43
C THR A 40 -3.89 -10.86 6.91
N MET A 41 -3.04 -10.13 7.65
CA MET A 41 -2.92 -10.28 9.09
C MET A 41 -4.19 -9.85 9.82
N ALA A 42 -4.83 -8.75 9.40
CA ALA A 42 -6.12 -8.32 9.95
C ALA A 42 -7.20 -9.40 9.72
N ALA A 43 -7.26 -10.00 8.53
CA ALA A 43 -8.16 -11.10 8.22
C ALA A 43 -7.89 -12.34 9.11
N ALA A 44 -6.62 -12.66 9.38
CA ALA A 44 -6.24 -13.77 10.25
C ALA A 44 -6.62 -13.52 11.71
N ILE A 45 -6.33 -12.33 12.24
CA ILE A 45 -6.65 -11.93 13.63
C ILE A 45 -8.16 -11.90 13.85
N THR A 46 -8.92 -11.41 12.87
CA THR A 46 -10.39 -11.39 12.91
C THR A 46 -11.03 -12.72 12.50
N ARG A 47 -10.23 -13.77 12.30
CA ARG A 47 -10.66 -15.14 11.95
C ARG A 47 -11.52 -15.23 10.69
N ARG A 48 -11.30 -14.31 9.74
CA ARG A 48 -11.98 -14.29 8.43
C ARG A 48 -11.31 -15.21 7.40
N ILE A 49 -10.06 -15.61 7.64
CA ILE A 49 -9.37 -16.65 6.87
C ILE A 49 -8.75 -17.71 7.79
N PRO A 50 -8.70 -18.99 7.37
CA PRO A 50 -7.90 -20.00 8.03
C PRO A 50 -6.41 -19.62 8.05
N LEU A 51 -5.72 -19.87 9.18
CA LEU A 51 -4.32 -19.48 9.37
C LEU A 51 -3.36 -20.11 8.35
N PHE A 52 -3.69 -21.28 7.80
CA PHE A 52 -2.85 -21.92 6.78
C PHE A 52 -2.82 -21.17 5.44
N TYR A 53 -3.83 -20.33 5.15
CA TYR A 53 -3.82 -19.48 3.95
C TYR A 53 -2.89 -18.29 4.09
N VAL A 54 -2.62 -17.82 5.32
CA VAL A 54 -1.75 -16.65 5.57
C VAL A 54 -0.42 -16.74 4.81
N PRO A 55 0.40 -17.81 4.94
CA PRO A 55 1.65 -17.89 4.20
C PRO A 55 1.45 -17.88 2.68
N VAL A 56 0.38 -18.49 2.16
CA VAL A 56 0.06 -18.51 0.72
C VAL A 56 -0.20 -17.08 0.22
N TYR A 57 -1.00 -16.30 0.96
CA TYR A 57 -1.25 -14.89 0.63
C TYR A 57 0.03 -14.07 0.69
N LEU A 58 0.83 -14.21 1.75
CA LEU A 58 2.06 -13.43 1.92
C LEU A 58 3.05 -13.68 0.79
N VAL A 59 3.26 -14.94 0.41
CA VAL A 59 4.15 -15.30 -0.71
C VAL A 59 3.61 -14.79 -2.04
N ALA A 60 2.33 -15.02 -2.32
CA ALA A 60 1.72 -14.57 -3.58
C ALA A 60 1.78 -13.03 -3.74
N GLN A 61 1.54 -12.29 -2.67
CA GLN A 61 1.61 -10.83 -2.67
C GLN A 61 3.04 -10.33 -2.88
N LEU A 62 4.03 -10.93 -2.22
CA LEU A 62 5.43 -10.56 -2.41
C LEU A 62 5.90 -10.86 -3.85
N CYS A 63 5.61 -12.05 -4.38
CA CYS A 63 5.94 -12.42 -5.75
C CYS A 63 5.27 -11.48 -6.76
N GLY A 64 3.98 -11.20 -6.59
CA GLY A 64 3.25 -10.28 -7.46
C GLY A 64 3.83 -8.86 -7.44
N SER A 65 4.22 -8.37 -6.26
CA SER A 65 4.82 -7.05 -6.09
C SER A 65 6.23 -6.96 -6.70
N LEU A 66 7.03 -8.03 -6.64
CA LEU A 66 8.34 -8.08 -7.31
C LEU A 66 8.18 -8.10 -8.84
N VAL A 67 7.27 -8.95 -9.35
CA VAL A 67 7.01 -9.07 -10.78
C VAL A 67 6.48 -7.75 -11.36
N SER A 68 5.56 -7.07 -10.66
CA SER A 68 5.01 -5.80 -11.13
C SER A 68 6.07 -4.70 -11.21
N MET A 69 7.00 -4.64 -10.26
CA MET A 69 8.12 -3.69 -10.29
C MET A 69 9.07 -3.93 -11.45
N VAL A 70 9.38 -5.19 -11.76
CA VAL A 70 10.20 -5.55 -12.94
C VAL A 70 9.48 -5.20 -14.23
N ILE A 71 8.18 -5.51 -14.34
CA ILE A 71 7.39 -5.15 -15.53
C ILE A 71 7.35 -3.64 -15.71
N ALA A 72 7.09 -2.88 -14.64
CA ALA A 72 7.05 -1.42 -14.69
C ALA A 72 8.38 -0.81 -15.14
N SER A 73 9.51 -1.32 -14.65
CA SER A 73 10.84 -0.81 -15.04
C SER A 73 11.20 -1.14 -16.49
N ARG A 74 10.69 -2.24 -17.04
CA ARG A 74 10.91 -2.64 -18.44
C ARG A 74 9.99 -1.91 -19.42
N LEU A 75 8.73 -1.69 -19.05
CA LEU A 75 7.75 -1.04 -19.92
C LEU A 75 7.90 0.49 -19.93
N ASN A 76 8.40 1.08 -18.84
CA ASN A 76 8.62 2.51 -18.76
C ASN A 76 10.13 2.81 -18.72
N THR A 77 10.71 2.99 -19.91
CA THR A 77 12.13 3.33 -20.08
C THR A 77 12.56 4.66 -19.46
N SER A 78 11.60 5.50 -19.05
CA SER A 78 11.91 6.73 -18.28
C SER A 78 12.22 6.41 -16.82
N LEU A 79 11.61 5.36 -16.24
CA LEU A 79 11.90 4.91 -14.88
C LEU A 79 13.29 4.27 -14.79
N SER A 80 13.73 3.54 -15.82
CA SER A 80 15.09 2.97 -15.86
C SER A 80 16.21 4.01 -15.86
N LYS A 81 15.89 5.29 -16.14
CA LYS A 81 16.84 6.42 -16.10
C LYS A 81 16.88 7.11 -14.74
N LEU A 82 16.01 6.73 -13.81
CA LEU A 82 15.93 7.24 -12.43
C LEU A 82 16.33 6.12 -11.45
N PRO A 83 17.62 5.74 -11.41
CA PRO A 83 18.09 4.71 -10.49
C PRO A 83 17.85 5.14 -9.04
N ASN A 84 17.46 4.19 -8.20
CA ASN A 84 17.26 4.39 -6.75
C ASN A 84 16.15 5.38 -6.39
N THR A 85 15.10 5.51 -7.20
CA THR A 85 14.00 6.44 -6.88
C THR A 85 12.60 5.88 -7.15
N TYR A 86 12.41 5.10 -8.23
CA TYR A 86 11.06 4.66 -8.60
C TYR A 86 10.50 3.61 -7.62
N GLY A 87 9.24 3.79 -7.25
CA GLY A 87 8.50 2.86 -6.38
C GLY A 87 8.92 2.87 -4.91
N LEU A 88 9.98 3.56 -4.52
CA LEU A 88 10.41 3.64 -3.12
C LEU A 88 9.45 4.51 -2.30
N THR A 89 9.25 4.14 -1.04
CA THR A 89 8.50 4.91 -0.04
C THR A 89 9.51 5.57 0.88
N LEU A 90 9.94 6.77 0.48
CA LEU A 90 10.95 7.54 1.21
C LEU A 90 10.26 8.63 2.02
N PRO A 91 10.55 8.78 3.31
CA PRO A 91 10.09 9.93 4.08
C PRO A 91 10.73 11.22 3.53
N SER A 92 10.07 12.35 3.78
CA SER A 92 10.66 13.65 3.44
C SER A 92 11.94 13.89 4.25
N THR A 93 12.91 14.60 3.66
CA THR A 93 14.23 14.86 4.25
C THR A 93 14.16 15.57 5.61
N ASP A 94 13.06 16.31 5.85
CA ASP A 94 12.86 17.10 7.07
C ASP A 94 12.02 16.35 8.12
N THR A 95 11.61 15.10 7.84
CA THR A 95 10.70 14.34 8.70
C THR A 95 11.48 13.39 9.60
N SER A 96 11.21 13.45 10.91
CA SER A 96 11.80 12.50 11.87
C SER A 96 11.28 11.07 11.64
N ALA A 97 12.11 10.07 11.95
CA ALA A 97 11.72 8.66 11.86
C ALA A 97 10.43 8.35 12.64
N GLY A 98 10.28 8.92 13.85
CA GLY A 98 9.08 8.74 14.67
C GLY A 98 7.83 9.34 14.03
N THR A 99 7.94 10.51 13.39
CA THR A 99 6.84 11.14 12.66
C THR A 99 6.44 10.30 11.45
N ALA A 100 7.40 9.79 10.68
CA ALA A 100 7.13 8.93 9.53
C ALA A 100 6.43 7.62 9.94
N ILE A 101 6.88 6.98 11.02
CA ILE A 101 6.25 5.77 11.59
C ILE A 101 4.83 6.07 12.06
N GLY A 102 4.64 7.16 12.82
CA GLY A 102 3.30 7.57 13.28
C GLY A 102 2.35 7.82 12.12
N MET A 103 2.87 8.40 11.02
CA MET A 103 2.08 8.63 9.81
C MET A 103 1.68 7.32 9.13
N GLU A 104 2.62 6.39 8.92
CA GLU A 104 2.34 5.06 8.34
C GLU A 104 1.33 4.27 9.17
N ILE A 105 1.43 4.33 10.51
CA ILE A 105 0.45 3.72 11.41
C ILE A 105 -0.93 4.33 11.19
N ALA A 106 -1.04 5.66 11.14
CA ALA A 106 -2.31 6.36 10.99
C ALA A 106 -3.00 6.04 9.65
N ILE A 107 -2.28 6.12 8.53
CA ILE A 107 -2.87 5.83 7.20
C ILE A 107 -3.18 4.35 7.01
N THR A 108 -2.35 3.46 7.55
CA THR A 108 -2.61 2.01 7.51
C THR A 108 -3.80 1.65 8.38
N MET A 109 -3.97 2.32 9.53
CA MET A 109 -5.16 2.15 10.37
C MET A 109 -6.43 2.52 9.60
N ILE A 110 -6.45 3.66 8.89
CA ILE A 110 -7.60 4.06 8.05
C ILE A 110 -7.90 3.02 6.96
N LEU A 111 -6.85 2.49 6.32
CA LEU A 111 -6.98 1.42 5.33
C LEU A 111 -7.64 0.17 5.93
N ILE A 112 -7.15 -0.30 7.09
CA ILE A 112 -7.66 -1.51 7.74
C ILE A 112 -9.07 -1.30 8.30
N LEU A 113 -9.37 -0.13 8.88
CA LEU A 113 -10.72 0.20 9.34
C LEU A 113 -11.72 0.24 8.18
N THR A 114 -11.34 0.83 7.04
CA THR A 114 -12.18 0.81 5.84
C THR A 114 -12.46 -0.62 5.38
N TRP A 115 -11.42 -1.46 5.34
CA TRP A 115 -11.56 -2.88 4.97
C TRP A 115 -12.46 -3.65 5.94
N LEU A 116 -12.24 -3.51 7.25
CA LEU A 116 -13.04 -4.16 8.29
C LEU A 116 -14.51 -3.72 8.26
N ALA A 117 -14.75 -2.41 8.06
CA ALA A 117 -16.10 -1.88 7.95
C ALA A 117 -16.86 -2.47 6.76
N SER A 118 -16.18 -2.82 5.66
CA SER A 118 -16.78 -3.53 4.53
C SER A 118 -17.09 -5.00 4.79
N LEU A 119 -16.64 -5.57 5.90
CA LEU A 119 -16.96 -6.92 6.35
C LEU A 119 -17.98 -6.94 7.50
N ASP A 120 -18.44 -5.78 7.95
CA ASP A 120 -19.41 -5.68 9.03
C ASP A 120 -20.78 -6.21 8.58
N GLU A 121 -21.30 -7.18 9.33
CA GLU A 121 -22.58 -7.84 9.06
C GLU A 121 -23.79 -7.00 9.52
N ILE A 122 -23.56 -5.90 10.25
CA ILE A 122 -24.61 -4.94 10.64
C ILE A 122 -24.81 -3.89 9.55
N ARG A 123 -23.76 -3.58 8.78
CA ARG A 123 -23.79 -2.56 7.72
C ARG A 123 -24.74 -2.96 6.59
N ASP A 124 -25.34 -1.99 5.89
CA ASP A 124 -26.21 -2.29 4.75
C ASP A 124 -25.53 -3.16 3.70
N ILE A 125 -26.30 -4.08 3.10
CA ILE A 125 -25.77 -5.12 2.22
C ILE A 125 -25.02 -4.55 1.00
N GLU A 126 -25.43 -3.36 0.55
CA GLU A 126 -24.80 -2.63 -0.55
C GLU A 126 -23.42 -2.09 -0.22
N TRP A 127 -23.02 -2.00 1.05
CA TRP A 127 -21.68 -1.52 1.43
C TRP A 127 -20.76 -2.65 1.91
N ARG A 128 -21.24 -3.89 1.83
CA ARG A 128 -20.47 -5.09 2.16
C ARG A 128 -19.70 -5.58 0.95
N MET A 129 -18.58 -6.24 1.23
CA MET A 129 -17.73 -6.86 0.22
C MET A 129 -18.45 -7.89 -0.68
N GLN A 130 -19.46 -8.59 -0.15
CA GLN A 130 -20.03 -9.77 -0.81
C GLN A 130 -21.06 -9.47 -1.91
N THR A 131 -21.58 -8.23 -1.98
CA THR A 131 -22.82 -7.97 -2.73
C THR A 131 -22.69 -6.84 -3.75
N SER A 132 -21.70 -5.95 -3.62
CA SER A 132 -21.63 -4.74 -4.45
C SER A 132 -20.20 -4.30 -4.81
N ASN A 133 -20.12 -3.42 -5.81
CA ASN A 133 -18.88 -2.74 -6.19
C ASN A 133 -18.47 -1.61 -5.21
N ASN A 134 -19.17 -1.43 -4.08
CA ASN A 134 -18.89 -0.36 -3.13
C ASN A 134 -17.70 -0.67 -2.20
N PHE A 135 -17.31 -1.95 -2.05
CA PHE A 135 -16.07 -2.28 -1.35
C PHE A 135 -14.83 -1.77 -2.10
N PRO A 136 -14.63 -2.08 -3.40
CA PRO A 136 -13.53 -1.53 -4.17
C PRO A 136 -13.48 0.01 -4.16
N ILE A 137 -14.64 0.69 -4.28
CA ILE A 137 -14.67 2.16 -4.29
C ILE A 137 -14.28 2.77 -2.94
N SER A 138 -14.67 2.14 -1.83
CA SER A 138 -14.26 2.58 -0.49
C SER A 138 -12.75 2.47 -0.32
N MET A 139 -12.17 1.37 -0.81
CA MET A 139 -10.72 1.14 -0.77
C MET A 139 -9.94 2.12 -1.67
N LEU A 140 -10.49 2.50 -2.83
CA LEU A 140 -9.94 3.57 -3.67
C LEU A 140 -9.76 4.85 -2.86
N PHE A 141 -10.83 5.32 -2.21
CA PHE A 141 -10.79 6.57 -1.46
C PHE A 141 -9.85 6.48 -0.26
N ALA A 142 -9.82 5.35 0.46
CA ALA A 142 -8.91 5.15 1.59
C ALA A 142 -7.43 5.21 1.16
N ILE A 143 -7.07 4.53 0.07
CA ILE A 143 -5.70 4.53 -0.46
C ILE A 143 -5.33 5.90 -1.04
N ALA A 144 -6.23 6.53 -1.80
CA ALA A 144 -5.98 7.85 -2.36
C ALA A 144 -5.82 8.91 -1.25
N PHE A 145 -6.65 8.85 -0.21
CA PHE A 145 -6.49 9.71 0.97
C PHE A 145 -5.16 9.44 1.67
N GLY A 146 -4.85 8.17 1.97
CA GLY A 146 -3.61 7.79 2.64
C GLY A 146 -2.36 8.21 1.84
N ALA A 147 -2.39 8.10 0.52
CA ALA A 147 -1.32 8.55 -0.36
C ALA A 147 -1.21 10.08 -0.42
N ALA A 148 -2.33 10.81 -0.44
CA ALA A 148 -2.33 12.27 -0.48
C ALA A 148 -1.79 12.88 0.82
N VAL A 149 -2.18 12.32 1.97
CA VAL A 149 -1.75 12.84 3.28
C VAL A 149 -0.39 12.27 3.68
N GLY A 150 -0.17 10.96 3.49
CA GLY A 150 1.05 10.27 3.92
C GLY A 150 2.24 10.42 2.97
N GLY A 151 1.99 10.75 1.70
CA GLY A 151 3.03 10.89 0.68
C GLY A 151 4.08 11.93 1.06
N PRO A 152 3.70 13.18 1.38
CA PRO A 152 4.66 14.23 1.76
C PRO A 152 5.45 13.98 3.05
N VAL A 153 5.00 13.06 3.91
CA VAL A 153 5.61 12.81 5.23
C VAL A 153 6.44 11.53 5.23
N SER A 154 5.84 10.43 4.77
CA SER A 154 6.37 9.06 4.89
C SER A 154 6.60 8.35 3.55
N GLY A 155 6.13 8.93 2.45
CA GLY A 155 6.07 8.28 1.14
C GLY A 155 4.85 7.37 0.93
N ALA A 156 3.99 7.21 1.96
CA ALA A 156 2.73 6.46 1.93
C ALA A 156 2.85 5.02 1.40
N SER A 157 3.52 4.18 2.17
CA SER A 157 3.61 2.75 1.92
C SER A 157 2.27 2.06 2.06
N MET A 158 1.69 2.10 3.27
CA MET A 158 0.52 1.30 3.70
C MET A 158 0.66 -0.22 3.49
N ASN A 159 1.74 -0.70 2.87
CA ASN A 159 1.89 -2.06 2.35
C ASN A 159 3.37 -2.49 2.40
N PRO A 160 3.74 -3.32 3.39
CA PRO A 160 5.09 -3.83 3.57
C PRO A 160 5.68 -4.51 2.33
N TRP A 161 4.90 -5.30 1.58
CA TRP A 161 5.40 -6.02 0.39
C TRP A 161 5.65 -5.09 -0.79
N ARG A 162 4.83 -4.05 -0.94
CA ARG A 162 5.06 -2.99 -1.92
C ARG A 162 6.39 -2.29 -1.65
N SER A 163 6.63 -1.86 -0.41
CA SER A 163 7.88 -1.18 -0.03
C SER A 163 9.09 -2.09 -0.12
N LEU A 164 8.98 -3.33 0.35
CA LEU A 164 10.07 -4.31 0.26
C LEU A 164 10.46 -4.62 -1.18
N SER A 165 9.48 -4.80 -2.06
CA SER A 165 9.77 -5.12 -3.46
C SER A 165 10.51 -3.98 -4.15
N ALA A 166 10.12 -2.73 -3.87
CA ALA A 166 10.83 -1.58 -4.39
C ALA A 166 12.28 -1.52 -3.88
N ALA A 167 12.48 -1.76 -2.59
CA ALA A 167 13.81 -1.79 -1.98
C ALA A 167 14.71 -2.88 -2.57
N ILE A 168 14.18 -4.10 -2.79
CA ILE A 168 14.93 -5.21 -3.38
C ILE A 168 15.35 -4.89 -4.82
N ILE A 169 14.42 -4.40 -5.64
CA ILE A 169 14.69 -4.13 -7.06
C ILE A 169 15.66 -2.96 -7.23
N GLN A 170 15.62 -1.98 -6.33
CA GLN A 170 16.49 -0.81 -6.37
C GLN A 170 17.78 -0.98 -5.57
N ASN A 171 17.94 -2.10 -4.85
CA ASN A 171 19.01 -2.31 -3.89
C ASN A 171 19.15 -1.13 -2.89
N HIS A 172 18.01 -0.60 -2.41
CA HIS A 172 17.98 0.59 -1.53
C HIS A 172 17.12 0.31 -0.29
N TYR A 173 17.80 0.15 0.86
CA TYR A 173 17.18 -0.38 2.08
C TYR A 173 17.01 0.64 3.22
N ASP A 174 17.34 1.91 2.99
CA ASP A 174 17.41 2.91 4.05
C ASP A 174 16.07 3.13 4.77
N TYR A 175 14.95 2.86 4.09
CA TYR A 175 13.60 3.16 4.59
C TYR A 175 12.56 2.09 4.31
N VAL A 176 12.97 0.83 4.07
CA VAL A 176 12.00 -0.24 3.75
C VAL A 176 10.90 -0.39 4.83
N TRP A 177 11.17 0.14 6.03
CA TRP A 177 10.28 0.22 7.18
C TRP A 177 10.80 1.21 8.26
N VAL A 178 11.49 2.27 7.83
CA VAL A 178 12.12 3.35 8.66
C VAL A 178 13.28 2.90 9.59
N ARG A 179 13.92 1.73 9.37
CA ARG A 179 15.01 1.09 10.18
C ARG A 179 14.41 0.25 11.33
N ILE A 180 14.64 -1.06 11.30
CA ILE A 180 13.97 -2.09 12.15
C ILE A 180 14.05 -1.85 13.67
N SER A 181 14.92 -0.98 14.16
CA SER A 181 14.90 -0.40 15.50
C SER A 181 15.83 0.82 15.49
N SER A 182 15.64 1.77 16.39
CA SER A 182 16.61 2.84 16.66
C SER A 182 18.07 2.33 16.69
N ASN A 183 19.00 3.19 16.24
CA ASN A 183 20.46 3.10 16.28
C ASN A 183 21.13 2.58 14.99
N ALA A 184 21.78 3.47 14.26
CA ALA A 184 23.23 3.55 14.40
C ALA A 184 23.61 5.03 14.35
N GLU A 185 24.67 5.33 15.09
CA GLU A 185 25.44 6.57 15.07
C GLU A 185 25.69 7.12 13.66
#